data_AF-A0A7C6J4J2-F1
#
_entry.id   AF-A0A7C6J4J2-F1
#
_cell.length_a   1.000
_cell.length_b   1.000
_cell.length_c   1.000
_cell.angle_alpha   90.00
_cell.angle_beta   90.00
_cell.angle_gamma   90.00
#
_symmetry.space_group_name_H-M   'P 1'
#
loop_
_entity.id
_entity.type
_entity.pdbx_description
1 polymer ?
#
loop_
_entity_poly.entity_id
_entity_poly.type
_entity_poly.pdbx_seq_one_letter_code
_entity_poly.pdbx_strand_id
1 'polypeptide(L)'
;MAGLLFTTKEIENIIDELLNMDPDPIPRFILLKEGKGLKPSDREYQNAYAQVLAHPFTRQIVRAQTPGGLLGSFSWRFRSRYPAGFVDRFDARPSIFAKGHLLS
;
A
#
# COMPACT_ATOMS: atom_id res chain seq x y z
N MET A 1 -2.98 -24.64 -29.02
CA MET A 1 -2.61 -23.74 -27.92
C MET A 1 -3.54 -24.04 -26.75
N ALA A 2 -3.14 -24.93 -25.84
CA ALA A 2 -3.91 -25.17 -24.63
C ALA A 2 -3.68 -23.96 -23.71
N GLY A 3 -4.65 -23.03 -23.69
CA GLY A 3 -4.66 -21.96 -22.70
C GLY A 3 -4.97 -22.57 -21.35
N LEU A 4 -4.06 -22.41 -20.38
CA LEU A 4 -4.32 -22.75 -18.99
C LEU A 4 -5.43 -21.83 -18.46
N LEU A 5 -6.69 -22.28 -18.55
CA LEU A 5 -7.80 -21.68 -17.84
C LEU A 5 -7.87 -22.35 -16.47
N PHE A 6 -7.19 -21.75 -15.50
CA PHE A 6 -7.39 -22.13 -14.10
C PHE A 6 -8.83 -21.85 -13.71
N THR A 7 -9.47 -22.83 -13.08
CA THR A 7 -10.76 -22.65 -12.43
C THR A 7 -10.60 -21.76 -11.19
N THR A 8 -11.68 -21.11 -10.76
CA THR A 8 -11.66 -20.28 -9.55
C THR A 8 -11.23 -21.05 -8.30
N LYS A 9 -11.62 -22.31 -8.18
CA LYS A 9 -11.20 -23.19 -7.08
C LYS A 9 -9.72 -23.49 -7.08
N GLU A 10 -9.11 -23.71 -8.25
CA GLU A 10 -7.67 -23.94 -8.35
C GLU A 10 -6.90 -22.70 -7.91
N ILE A 11 -7.37 -21.51 -8.29
CA ILE A 11 -6.78 -20.23 -7.85
C ILE A 11 -6.90 -20.07 -6.33
N GLU A 12 -8.07 -20.37 -5.74
CA GLU A 12 -8.26 -20.31 -4.29
C GLU A 12 -7.32 -21.25 -3.54
N ASN A 13 -7.15 -22.49 -4.03
CA ASN A 13 -6.22 -23.46 -3.45
C ASN A 13 -4.76 -22.98 -3.52
N ILE A 14 -4.34 -22.42 -4.66
CA ILE A 14 -3.00 -21.86 -4.82
C ILE A 14 -2.78 -20.69 -3.84
N ILE A 15 -3.78 -19.82 -3.67
CA ILE A 15 -3.68 -18.71 -2.71
C ILE A 15 -3.53 -19.25 -1.28
N ASP A 16 -4.28 -20.28 -0.91
CA ASP A 16 -4.17 -20.90 0.42
C ASP A 16 -2.80 -21.56 0.65
N GLU A 17 -2.26 -22.25 -0.36
CA GLU A 17 -0.90 -22.79 -0.31
C GLU A 17 0.14 -21.67 -0.14
N LEU A 18 0.03 -20.59 -0.92
CA LEU A 18 0.94 -19.45 -0.82
C LEU A 18 0.86 -18.74 0.54
N LEU A 19 -0.33 -18.68 1.15
CA LEU A 19 -0.49 -18.14 2.50
C LEU A 19 0.10 -19.08 3.57
N ASN A 20 0.01 -20.39 3.38
CA ASN A 20 0.58 -21.39 4.28
C ASN A 20 2.12 -21.42 4.26
N MET A 21 2.75 -20.87 3.22
CA MET A 21 4.21 -20.69 3.15
C MET A 21 4.73 -19.54 4.03
N ASP A 22 3.85 -18.88 4.80
CA ASP A 22 4.15 -17.72 5.66
C ASP A 22 4.95 -16.62 4.93
N PRO A 23 4.39 -16.04 3.85
CA PRO A 23 5.11 -15.08 3.03
C PRO A 23 5.34 -13.77 3.77
N ASP A 24 6.33 -13.00 3.30
CA ASP A 24 6.62 -11.67 3.82
C ASP A 24 5.35 -10.78 3.87
N PRO A 25 5.30 -9.77 4.78
CA PRO A 25 4.09 -8.97 5.02
C PRO A 25 3.47 -8.35 3.75
N ILE A 26 4.30 -7.93 2.79
CA ILE A 26 3.84 -7.29 1.55
C ILE A 26 3.15 -8.30 0.62
N PRO A 27 3.79 -9.40 0.18
CA PRO A 27 3.10 -10.45 -0.56
C PRO A 27 1.88 -11.02 0.16
N ARG A 28 1.97 -11.26 1.48
CA ARG A 28 0.85 -11.74 2.30
C ARG A 28 -0.37 -10.83 2.17
N PHE A 29 -0.15 -9.52 2.29
CA PHE A 29 -1.22 -8.54 2.16
C PHE A 29 -1.86 -8.53 0.77
N ILE A 30 -1.09 -8.69 -0.31
CA ILE A 30 -1.61 -8.75 -1.68
C ILE A 30 -2.48 -9.99 -1.87
N LEU A 31 -2.03 -11.17 -1.40
CA LEU A 31 -2.80 -12.41 -1.47
C LEU A 31 -4.13 -12.31 -0.72
N LEU A 32 -4.14 -11.65 0.43
CA LEU A 32 -5.35 -11.42 1.22
C LEU A 32 -6.30 -10.40 0.57
N LYS A 33 -5.77 -9.27 0.08
CA LYS A 33 -6.58 -8.21 -0.53
C LYS A 33 -7.15 -8.63 -1.89
N GLU A 34 -6.27 -9.04 -2.80
CA GLU A 34 -6.64 -9.30 -4.21
C GLU A 34 -7.04 -10.76 -4.41
N GLY A 35 -6.35 -11.69 -3.76
CA GLY A 35 -6.63 -13.12 -3.91
C GLY A 35 -7.89 -13.57 -3.17
N LYS A 36 -8.00 -13.23 -1.88
CA LYS A 36 -9.18 -13.55 -1.05
C LYS A 36 -10.27 -12.47 -1.08
N GLY A 37 -10.02 -11.33 -1.72
CA GLY A 37 -10.99 -10.25 -1.84
C GLY A 37 -11.33 -9.57 -0.51
N LEU A 38 -10.44 -9.62 0.49
CA LEU A 38 -10.71 -9.02 1.79
C LEU A 38 -10.88 -7.50 1.68
N LYS A 39 -11.89 -7.01 2.41
CA LYS A 39 -12.26 -5.60 2.44
C LYS A 39 -11.51 -4.88 3.56
N PRO A 40 -11.31 -3.55 3.48
CA PRO A 40 -10.70 -2.77 4.54
C PRO A 40 -11.44 -2.82 5.90
N SER A 41 -12.72 -3.21 5.90
CA SER A 41 -13.50 -3.45 7.11
C SER A 41 -13.07 -4.72 7.86
N ASP A 42 -12.42 -5.65 7.17
CA ASP A 42 -12.08 -6.95 7.74
C ASP A 42 -10.86 -6.82 8.65
N ARG A 43 -10.97 -7.44 9.83
CA ARG A 43 -9.90 -7.38 10.84
C ARG A 43 -8.59 -7.96 10.32
N GLU A 44 -8.66 -9.02 9.53
CA GLU A 44 -7.48 -9.66 8.94
C GLU A 44 -6.78 -8.75 7.93
N TYR A 45 -7.54 -8.01 7.12
CA TYR A 45 -6.99 -6.98 6.25
C TYR A 45 -6.24 -5.93 7.05
N GLN A 46 -6.85 -5.38 8.10
CA GLN A 46 -6.25 -4.32 8.93
C GLN A 46 -4.96 -4.80 9.61
N ASN A 47 -4.97 -6.03 10.13
CA ASN A 47 -3.79 -6.63 10.74
C ASN A 47 -2.65 -6.82 9.73
N ALA A 48 -2.94 -7.38 8.55
CA ALA A 48 -1.95 -7.57 7.49
C ALA A 48 -1.39 -6.22 7.00
N TYR A 49 -2.26 -5.22 6.86
CA TYR A 49 -1.86 -3.88 6.45
C TYR A 49 -0.95 -3.19 7.50
N ALA A 50 -1.24 -3.36 8.78
CA ALA A 50 -0.38 -2.84 9.85
C ALA A 50 1.05 -3.41 9.77
N GLN A 51 1.17 -4.70 9.43
CA GLN A 51 2.47 -5.35 9.22
C GLN A 51 3.20 -4.79 7.99
N VAL A 52 2.48 -4.51 6.89
CA VAL A 52 3.04 -3.84 5.71
C VAL A 52 3.61 -2.46 6.06
N LEU A 53 2.89 -1.67 6.87
CA LEU A 53 3.35 -0.35 7.30
C LEU A 53 4.54 -0.42 8.27
N ALA A 54 4.67 -1.50 9.03
CA ALA A 54 5.81 -1.75 9.89
C ALA A 54 7.07 -2.17 9.12
N HIS A 55 6.92 -2.69 7.89
CA HIS A 55 8.02 -3.23 7.10
C HIS A 55 9.08 -2.16 6.77
N PRO A 56 10.39 -2.45 6.90
CA PRO A 56 11.47 -1.47 6.69
C PRO A 56 11.43 -0.80 5.32
N PHE A 57 11.13 -1.56 4.26
CA PHE A 57 11.00 -1.02 2.90
C PHE A 57 9.90 0.05 2.83
N THR A 58 8.71 -0.24 3.36
CA THR A 58 7.58 0.69 3.39
C THR A 58 7.93 1.92 4.22
N ARG A 59 8.57 1.75 5.38
CA ARG A 59 9.01 2.86 6.22
C ARG A 59 10.05 3.75 5.55
N GLN A 60 10.99 3.17 4.80
CA GLN A 60 11.98 3.93 4.04
C GLN A 60 11.32 4.77 2.95
N ILE A 61 10.34 4.19 2.23
CA ILE A 61 9.56 4.94 1.25
C ILE A 61 8.79 6.06 1.94
N VAL A 62 8.01 5.78 2.99
CA VAL A 62 7.22 6.81 3.69
C VAL A 62 8.12 7.95 4.20
N ARG A 63 9.26 7.62 4.82
CA ARG A 63 10.24 8.63 5.25
C ARG A 63 10.82 9.43 4.09
N ALA A 64 11.10 8.78 2.97
CA ALA A 64 11.52 9.46 1.75
C ALA A 64 10.41 10.36 1.18
N GLN A 65 9.13 10.08 1.42
CA GLN A 65 8.01 10.85 0.89
C GLN A 65 7.51 11.99 1.79
N THR A 66 7.83 11.97 3.08
CA THR A 66 7.45 13.04 4.02
C THR A 66 8.20 14.35 3.82
N PRO A 67 7.69 15.51 4.29
CA PRO A 67 8.41 16.79 4.25
C PRO A 67 9.71 16.68 5.07
N GLY A 68 10.84 16.51 4.38
CA GLY A 68 12.14 16.17 4.98
C GLY A 68 12.80 14.90 4.40
N GLY A 69 12.10 14.13 3.56
CA GLY A 69 12.62 12.99 2.80
C GLY A 69 13.06 13.34 1.38
N LEU A 70 13.50 12.34 0.60
CA LEU A 70 13.89 12.49 -0.82
C LEU A 70 12.82 13.18 -1.70
N LEU A 71 11.53 12.80 -1.61
CA LEU A 71 10.44 13.49 -2.31
C LEU A 71 10.01 14.77 -1.62
N GLY A 72 10.23 14.94 -0.31
CA GLY A 72 10.06 16.23 0.35
C GLY A 72 11.05 17.25 -0.22
N SER A 73 12.32 16.89 -0.32
CA SER A 73 13.37 17.68 -0.96
C SER A 73 13.13 17.87 -2.47
N PHE A 74 12.59 16.86 -3.16
CA PHE A 74 12.17 16.97 -4.56
C PHE A 74 10.96 17.92 -4.72
N SER A 75 9.97 17.88 -3.82
CA SER A 75 8.78 18.75 -3.89
C SER A 75 9.12 20.20 -3.62
N TRP A 76 10.01 20.49 -2.65
CA TRP A 76 10.53 21.84 -2.41
C TRP A 76 11.24 22.45 -3.63
N ARG A 77 12.04 21.65 -4.35
CA ARG A 77 12.79 22.10 -5.53
C ARG A 77 11.90 22.39 -6.75
N PHE A 78 10.74 21.74 -6.86
CA PHE A 78 9.73 22.05 -7.87
C PHE A 78 8.83 23.22 -7.45
N ARG A 79 8.51 23.36 -6.16
CA ARG A 79 7.72 24.48 -5.63
C ARG A 79 8.38 25.84 -5.83
N SER A 80 9.71 25.89 -5.91
CA SER A 80 10.48 27.11 -6.22
C SER A 80 10.60 27.42 -7.72
N ARG A 81 10.23 26.48 -8.62
CA ARG A 81 10.43 26.61 -10.08
C ARG A 81 9.12 26.69 -10.87
N TYR A 82 7.99 26.26 -10.30
CA TYR A 82 6.70 26.25 -10.97
C TYR A 82 5.64 27.04 -10.17
N PRO A 83 4.68 27.68 -10.84
CA PRO A 83 3.62 28.46 -10.19
C PRO A 83 2.81 27.59 -9.22
N ALA A 84 2.27 28.24 -8.18
CA ALA A 84 1.39 27.60 -7.20
C ALA A 84 0.27 26.82 -7.91
N GLY A 85 0.08 25.54 -7.56
CA GLY A 85 -0.90 24.65 -8.20
C GLY A 85 -0.33 23.53 -9.09
N PHE A 86 0.95 23.59 -9.51
CA PHE A 86 1.55 22.49 -10.29
C PHE A 86 1.87 21.26 -9.43
N VAL A 87 2.41 21.50 -8.23
CA VAL A 87 2.81 20.44 -7.29
C VAL A 87 1.60 19.83 -6.58
N ASP A 88 0.50 20.58 -6.43
CA ASP A 88 -0.73 20.13 -5.77
C ASP A 88 -1.42 18.96 -6.50
N ARG A 89 -1.11 18.73 -7.79
CA ARG A 89 -1.54 17.54 -8.54
C ARG A 89 -0.74 16.28 -8.22
N PHE A 90 0.50 16.42 -7.76
CA PHE A 90 1.35 15.32 -7.29
C PHE A 90 1.25 15.12 -5.78
N ASP A 91 1.00 16.20 -5.03
CA ASP A 91 0.65 16.24 -3.61
C ASP A 91 -0.83 15.92 -3.35
N ALA A 92 -1.54 15.38 -4.34
CA ALA A 92 -2.82 14.69 -4.14
C ALA A 92 -2.56 13.44 -3.29
N ARG A 93 -2.28 13.67 -2.01
CA ARG A 93 -2.36 12.71 -0.92
C ARG A 93 -3.67 11.97 -1.14
N PRO A 94 -3.67 10.66 -1.39
CA PRO A 94 -4.86 9.91 -1.05
C PRO A 94 -4.99 10.11 0.47
N SER A 95 -6.00 10.89 0.84
CA SER A 95 -6.37 11.37 2.17
C SER A 95 -6.77 10.24 3.13
N ILE A 96 -6.20 9.06 2.99
CA ILE A 96 -6.55 7.83 3.72
C ILE A 96 -5.87 7.76 5.09
N PHE A 97 -4.87 8.61 5.38
CA PHE A 97 -4.11 8.56 6.63
C PHE A 97 -4.37 9.71 7.62
N ALA A 98 -5.32 10.61 7.32
CA ALA A 98 -5.68 11.72 8.21
C ALA A 98 -7.13 11.61 8.70
N LYS A 99 -7.49 10.46 9.27
CA LYS A 99 -8.59 10.38 10.24
C LYS A 99 -8.09 9.68 11.50
N GLY A 100 -7.67 10.51 12.44
CA GLY A 100 -7.21 10.14 13.77
C GLY A 100 -7.11 11.37 14.65
N HIS A 101 -8.28 11.98 14.92
CA HIS A 101 -8.56 12.89 16.03
C HIS A 101 -7.63 14.11 16.26
N LEU A 102 -8.05 15.25 15.68
CA LEU A 102 -8.15 16.49 16.45
C LEU A 102 -9.48 16.42 17.23
N LEU A 103 -9.41 16.10 18.52
CA LEU A 103 -10.41 16.47 19.53
C LEU A 103 -9.70 16.60 20.89
N SER A 104 -9.11 17.76 21.16
CA SER A 104 -9.64 18.74 22.13
C SER A 104 -8.76 19.98 22.16
#